data_AF-A0A0J1GJ16-F1
#
_entry.id   AF-A0A0J1GJ16-F1
#
_cell.length_a   1.000
_cell.length_b   1.000
_cell.length_c   1.000
_cell.angle_alpha   90.00
_cell.angle_beta   90.00
_cell.angle_gamma   90.00
#
_symmetry.space_group_name_H-M   'P 1'
#
loop_
_entity.id
_entity.type
_entity.pdbx_description
1 polymer ?
#
loop_
_entity_poly.entity_id
_entity_poly.type
_entity_poly.pdbx_seq_one_letter_code
_entity_poly.pdbx_strand_id
1 'polypeptide(L)' 'MLDKISEATLSLSIYGIDLAKHSFSIHGEDMAGKGTDPKPFSFYKFKGRSKVLVTFANIPSALIGIEACGASHY' A
#
# COMPACT_ATOMS: atom_id res chain seq x y z
N MET A 1 -19.81 18.06 -27.00
CA MET A 1 -18.56 17.30 -26.99
C MET A 1 -17.74 17.84 -25.84
N LEU A 2 -18.21 17.54 -24.62
CA LEU A 2 -17.54 17.89 -23.38
C LEU A 2 -16.77 16.63 -23.01
N ASP A 3 -15.45 16.70 -23.12
CA ASP A 3 -14.55 15.68 -22.64
C ASP A 3 -14.81 15.50 -21.15
N LYS A 4 -15.64 14.49 -20.84
CA LYS A 4 -15.71 13.88 -19.52
C LYS A 4 -14.34 13.26 -19.28
N ILE A 5 -13.38 14.08 -18.86
CA ILE A 5 -12.39 13.60 -17.92
C ILE A 5 -13.24 13.25 -16.70
N SER A 6 -13.66 11.98 -16.66
CA SER A 6 -14.11 11.35 -15.43
C SER A 6 -12.97 11.62 -14.46
N GLU A 7 -13.17 12.60 -13.59
CA GLU A 7 -12.41 12.73 -12.35
C GLU A 7 -12.73 11.44 -11.59
N ALA A 8 -12.06 10.37 -11.97
CA ALA A 8 -11.84 9.26 -11.09
C ALA A 8 -11.09 9.95 -9.95
N THR A 9 -11.83 10.29 -8.90
CA THR A 9 -11.29 10.33 -7.56
C THR A 9 -10.62 8.97 -7.39
N LEU A 10 -9.38 8.86 -7.85
CA LEU A 10 -8.55 7.70 -7.66
C LEU A 10 -8.49 7.61 -6.15
N SER A 11 -9.18 6.63 -5.57
CA SER A 11 -9.08 6.37 -4.15
C SER A 11 -7.63 5.95 -3.93
N LEU A 12 -6.79 6.95 -3.68
CA LEU A 12 -5.36 6.78 -3.58
C LEU A 12 -5.11 6.15 -2.23
N SER A 13 -4.90 4.84 -2.20
CA SER A 13 -4.51 4.19 -0.95
C SER A 13 -3.07 4.58 -0.61
N ILE A 14 -2.82 4.88 0.67
CA ILE A 14 -1.49 5.20 1.19
C ILE A 14 -1.05 4.02 2.05
N TYR A 15 0.14 3.49 1.78
CA TYR A 15 0.72 2.41 2.57
C TYR A 15 2.08 2.81 3.15
N GLY A 16 2.27 2.59 4.45
CA GLY A 16 3.58 2.56 5.10
C GLY A 16 4.13 1.13 5.14
N ILE A 17 5.40 0.96 4.79
CA ILE A 17 6.09 -0.34 4.87
C ILE A 17 7.28 -0.23 5.83
N ASP A 18 7.24 -1.06 6.88
CA ASP A 18 8.37 -1.35 7.76
C ASP A 18 9.12 -2.58 7.23
N LEU A 19 10.41 -2.39 6.96
CA LEU A 19 11.30 -3.37 6.34
C LEU A 19 12.20 -4.03 7.39
N ALA A 20 12.02 -5.34 7.61
CA ALA A 20 13.06 -6.19 8.20
C ALA A 20 13.61 -7.18 7.15
N LYS A 21 14.74 -7.83 7.45
CA LYS A 21 15.47 -8.68 6.48
C LYS A 21 14.59 -9.70 5.75
N HIS A 22 13.66 -10.32 6.48
CA HIS A 22 12.74 -11.34 5.94
C HIS A 22 11.28 -11.15 6.38
N SER A 23 10.98 -10.06 7.09
CA SER A 23 9.65 -9.76 7.61
C SER A 23 9.26 -8.36 7.19
N PHE A 24 8.07 -8.18 6.65
CA PHE A 24 7.59 -6.90 6.14
C PHE A 24 6.25 -6.62 6.78
N SER A 25 6.16 -5.51 7.50
CA SER A 25 4.91 -5.06 8.11
C SER A 25 4.37 -3.91 7.28
N ILE A 26 3.11 -3.98 6.90
CA ILE A 26 2.49 -3.02 5.99
C ILE A 26 1.26 -2.48 6.66
N HIS A 27 1.16 -1.17 6.70
CA HIS A 27 0.02 -0.47 7.23
C HIS A 27 -0.58 0.38 6.11
N GLY A 28 -1.86 0.18 5.79
CA GLY A 28 -2.55 0.91 4.73
C GLY A 28 -3.82 1.60 5.21
N GLU A 29 -4.05 2.79 4.68
CA GLU A 29 -5.29 3.57 4.83
C GLU A 29 -5.84 3.94 3.45
N ASP A 30 -7.15 3.80 3.27
CA ASP A 30 -7.84 4.19 2.05
C ASP A 30 -8.48 5.58 2.23
N MET A 31 -8.32 6.44 1.22
CA MET A 31 -8.84 7.81 1.20
C MET A 31 -10.37 7.87 1.23
N ALA A 32 -11.05 6.76 0.91
CA ALA A 32 -12.50 6.63 1.03
C ALA A 32 -13.01 6.69 2.48
N GLY A 33 -12.14 6.74 3.49
CA GLY A 33 -12.48 7.10 4.87
C GLY A 33 -13.60 6.24 5.46
N LYS A 34 -13.24 5.12 6.11
CA LYS A 34 -14.19 4.26 6.86
C LYS A 34 -15.41 3.78 6.06
N GLY A 35 -15.24 3.51 4.76
CA GLY A 35 -16.29 2.97 3.90
C GLY A 35 -16.40 1.44 4.00
N THR A 36 -17.34 0.97 4.81
CA THR A 36 -18.12 -0.29 4.68
C THR A 36 -17.45 -1.67 4.61
N ASP A 37 -16.13 -1.78 4.43
CA ASP A 37 -15.41 -3.05 4.59
C ASP A 37 -14.73 -3.14 5.97
N PRO A 38 -14.82 -4.26 6.72
CA PRO A 38 -14.32 -4.35 8.10
C PRO A 38 -12.79 -4.31 8.28
N LYS A 39 -12.03 -3.86 7.27
CA LYS A 39 -10.59 -3.60 7.42
C LYS A 39 -10.19 -2.22 6.88
N PRO A 40 -10.68 -1.11 7.47
CA PRO A 40 -10.18 0.24 7.19
C PRO A 40 -8.75 0.47 7.75
N PHE A 41 -8.07 -0.59 8.17
CA PHE A 41 -6.73 -0.57 8.74
C PHE A 41 -6.06 -1.90 8.41
N SER A 42 -5.69 -2.09 7.15
CA SER A 42 -5.19 -3.39 6.72
C SER A 42 -3.71 -3.53 7.09
N PHE A 43 -3.47 -4.01 8.31
CA PHE A 43 -2.16 -4.44 8.75
C PHE A 43 -1.84 -5.81 8.14
N TYR A 44 -0.81 -5.87 7.29
CA TYR A 44 -0.31 -7.12 6.72
C TYR A 44 1.10 -7.41 7.21
N LYS A 45 1.37 -8.67 7.51
CA LYS A 45 2.71 -9.15 7.82
C LYS A 45 3.13 -10.23 6.83
N PHE A 46 4.17 -9.95 6.05
CA PHE A 46 4.71 -10.87 5.06
C PHE A 46 6.01 -11.49 5.54
N LYS A 47 6.18 -12.79 5.25
CA LYS A 47 7.47 -13.49 5.37
C LYS A 47 8.10 -13.59 3.98
N GLY A 48 8.98 -12.65 3.65
CA GLY A 48 9.71 -12.60 2.38
C GLY A 48 9.18 -11.59 1.34
N ARG A 49 10.10 -11.10 0.50
CA ARG A 49 9.88 -10.03 -0.50
C ARG A 49 8.94 -10.46 -1.64
N SER A 50 8.98 -11.74 -2.04
CA SER A 50 8.15 -12.26 -3.12
C SER A 50 6.65 -12.11 -2.82
N LYS A 51 6.24 -12.35 -1.57
CA LYS A 51 4.84 -12.18 -1.16
C LYS A 51 4.42 -10.72 -1.21
N VAL A 52 5.28 -9.80 -0.77
CA VAL A 52 5.05 -8.36 -0.88
C VAL A 52 4.82 -7.95 -2.34
N LEU A 53 5.71 -8.37 -3.24
CA LEU A 53 5.62 -8.06 -4.66
C LEU A 53 4.33 -8.58 -5.31
N VAL A 54 3.98 -9.85 -5.08
CA VAL A 54 2.74 -10.43 -5.62
C VAL A 54 1.51 -9.71 -5.09
N THR A 55 1.50 -9.28 -3.82
CA THR A 55 0.38 -8.50 -3.28
C THR A 55 0.25 -7.15 -3.96
N PHE A 56 1.31 -6.34 -4.01
CA PHE A 56 1.22 -4.99 -4.59
C PHE A 56 1.03 -4.98 -6.11
N ALA A 57 1.46 -6.04 -6.81
CA ALA A 57 1.22 -6.16 -8.25
C ALA A 57 -0.27 -6.26 -8.61
N ASN A 58 -1.14 -6.59 -7.64
CA ASN A 58 -2.56 -6.85 -7.87
C ASN A 58 -3.49 -5.83 -7.19
N ILE A 59 -2.97 -4.69 -6.71
CA ILE A 59 -3.80 -3.60 -6.15
C ILE A 59 -3.86 -2.40 -7.09
N PRO A 60 -4.86 -1.50 -6.94
CA PRO A 60 -4.88 -0.22 -7.63
C PRO A 60 -3.65 0.64 -7.32
N SER A 61 -3.42 1.67 -8.14
CA SER A 61 -2.33 2.62 -7.94
C SER A 61 -2.37 3.20 -6.52
N ALA A 62 -1.22 3.18 -5.84
CA ALA A 62 -1.11 3.55 -4.44
C ALA A 62 0.18 4.34 -4.15
N LEU A 63 0.14 5.19 -3.14
CA LEU A 63 1.31 5.89 -2.63
C LEU A 63 1.97 5.03 -1.53
N ILE A 64 3.25 4.71 -1.71
CA ILE A 64 4.00 3.88 -0.76
C ILE A 64 5.07 4.73 -0.05
N GLY A 65 4.94 4.85 1.27
CA GLY A 65 5.99 5.39 2.15
C GLY A 65 6.91 4.27 2.64
N ILE A 66 8.21 4.44 2.42
CA ILE A 66 9.24 3.50 2.87
C ILE A 66 10.32 4.29 3.60
N GLU A 67 10.65 3.88 4.82
CA GLU A 67 11.77 4.46 5.55
C GLU A 67 13.12 3.95 5.03
N ALA A 68 14.11 4.83 4.98
CA ALA A 68 15.46 4.46 4.60
C ALA A 68 16.20 3.87 5.81
N CYS A 69 16.49 2.57 5.78
CA CYS A 69 17.31 1.94 6.81
C CYS A 69 18.81 2.06 6.47
N GLY A 70 19.57 2.82 7.26
CA GLY A 70 21.01 2.99 7.10
C GLY A 70 21.85 1.72 7.32
N ALA A 71 21.26 0.67 7.90
CA ALA A 71 21.88 -0.64 8.06
C ALA A 71 21.57 -1.61 6.90
N SER A 72 21.03 -1.11 5.77
CA SER A 72 20.74 -1.91 4.57
C SER A 72 22.03 -2.29 3.82
N HIS A 73 22.82 -3.18 4.41
CA HIS A 73 23.85 -3.90 3.68
C HIS A 73 23.20 -5.08 2.95
N TYR A 74 23.41 -5.16 1.63
CA TYR A 74 22.78 -6.13 0.75
C TYR A 74 23.34 -7.55 0.95
#